data_AF-A0A957RJT6-F1
#
_entry.id   AF-A0A957RJT6-F1
#
_cell.length_a   1.000
_cell.length_b   1.000
_cell.length_c   1.000
_cell.angle_alpha   90.00
_cell.angle_beta   90.00
_cell.angle_gamma   90.00
#
_symmetry.space_group_name_H-M   'P 1'
#
loop_
_entity.id
_entity.type
_entity.pdbx_description
1 polymer ?
#
loop_
_entity_poly.entity_id
_entity_poly.type
_entity_poly.pdbx_seq_one_letter_code
_entity_poly.pdbx_strand_id
1 'polypeptide(L)'
;MDSTQTQAIGTPRTTAQTAAITDRLYFVDHLRAALVILVVVHHVAVVYGASAPYYYVDPPPAPSLASLILFVFVLFNQAWFMGALFLLAGYFTPAAYDRKGAPRVLKDRLLRLGIPLIFFMFVLGPITAIGLFLPPAPVIPIALTWENFWRVYPDLIGLGPLWFVALLLVFSLGYIAWRQLVGHGRRGEQSTAAPPRLPAIALFIVALAAASYLMRIVVPMGRTVLDFPTLAYLPQYLSFFVLGVIAWRRDWLRTLPTRLGWVGLGIAV
;
A
#
# COMPACT_ATOMS: atom_id res chain seq x y z
N MET A 1 43.53 -34.27 61.79
CA MET A 1 44.29 -33.45 60.82
C MET A 1 44.06 -34.09 59.47
N ASP A 2 42.92 -33.74 58.87
CA ASP A 2 42.82 -32.79 57.73
C ASP A 2 43.49 -33.36 56.48
N SER A 3 42.86 -33.49 55.31
CA SER A 3 41.71 -32.76 54.78
C SER A 3 41.19 -33.44 53.50
N THR A 4 39.87 -33.56 53.42
CA THR A 4 39.05 -34.08 52.33
C THR A 4 39.20 -33.25 51.04
N GLN A 5 39.40 -33.90 49.89
CA GLN A 5 39.35 -33.26 48.57
C GLN A 5 37.94 -32.72 48.28
N THR A 6 37.81 -31.41 48.13
CA THR A 6 36.60 -30.78 47.57
C THR A 6 36.77 -30.62 46.06
N GLN A 7 36.02 -31.39 45.28
CA GLN A 7 35.81 -31.16 43.85
C GLN A 7 35.04 -29.85 43.64
N ALA A 8 35.59 -28.94 42.85
CA ALA A 8 34.89 -27.75 42.40
C ALA A 8 33.88 -28.13 41.31
N ILE A 9 32.59 -28.12 41.66
CA ILE A 9 31.48 -28.26 40.72
C ILE A 9 31.40 -26.97 39.89
N GLY A 10 31.81 -27.06 38.63
CA GLY A 10 31.60 -26.01 37.65
C GLY A 10 30.10 -25.77 37.45
N THR A 11 29.66 -24.56 37.74
CA THR A 11 28.30 -24.11 37.45
C THR A 11 28.13 -24.01 35.93
N PRO A 12 27.18 -24.72 35.30
CA PRO A 12 26.84 -24.44 33.92
C PRO A 12 26.18 -23.06 33.89
N ARG A 13 26.87 -22.08 33.28
CA ARG A 13 26.24 -20.82 32.87
C ARG A 13 25.21 -21.16 31.81
N THR A 14 23.97 -21.38 32.24
CA THR A 14 22.81 -21.40 31.36
C THR A 14 22.68 -20.02 30.74
N THR A 15 23.31 -19.81 29.59
CA THR A 15 22.91 -18.79 28.63
C THR A 15 21.50 -19.14 28.17
N ALA A 16 20.52 -18.81 29.00
CA ALA A 16 19.16 -18.57 28.57
C ALA A 16 19.19 -17.28 27.76
N GLN A 17 19.76 -17.39 26.57
CA GLN A 17 19.50 -16.47 25.48
C GLN A 17 18.03 -16.73 25.15
N THR A 18 17.14 -16.00 25.83
CA THR A 18 15.73 -15.92 25.45
C THR A 18 15.74 -15.31 24.05
N ALA A 19 15.83 -16.18 23.05
CA ALA A 19 15.49 -15.86 21.69
C ALA A 19 14.03 -15.46 21.74
N ALA A 20 13.78 -14.16 21.86
CA ALA A 20 12.46 -13.60 21.68
C ALA A 20 12.09 -13.92 20.23
N ILE A 21 11.44 -15.05 20.02
CA ILE A 21 10.76 -15.39 18.77
C ILE A 21 9.74 -14.28 18.62
N THR A 22 10.10 -13.26 17.84
CA THR A 22 9.19 -12.19 17.49
C THR A 22 8.19 -12.83 16.56
N ASP A 23 7.11 -13.35 17.12
CA ASP A 23 6.20 -14.23 16.41
C ASP A 23 5.72 -13.52 15.14
N ARG A 24 6.09 -14.07 13.99
CA ARG A 24 5.83 -13.44 12.69
C ARG A 24 4.32 -13.49 12.48
N LEU A 25 3.71 -12.34 12.15
CA LEU A 25 2.28 -12.26 11.92
C LEU A 25 1.92 -12.87 10.56
N TYR A 26 1.84 -14.20 10.47
CA TYR A 26 1.58 -14.94 9.24
C TYR A 26 0.30 -14.48 8.54
N PHE A 27 -0.76 -14.16 9.30
CA PHE A 27 -2.01 -13.66 8.73
C PHE A 27 -1.83 -12.34 7.97
N VAL A 28 -0.89 -11.48 8.39
CA VAL A 28 -0.65 -10.20 7.71
C VAL A 28 0.07 -10.41 6.39
N ASP A 29 0.96 -11.41 6.32
CA ASP A 29 1.61 -11.81 5.08
C ASP A 29 0.58 -12.38 4.09
N HIS A 30 -0.35 -13.24 4.55
CA HIS A 30 -1.45 -13.74 3.73
C HIS A 30 -2.41 -12.64 3.28
N LEU A 31 -2.78 -11.71 4.17
CA LEU A 31 -3.63 -10.56 3.83
C LEU A 31 -2.95 -9.68 2.79
N ARG A 32 -1.65 -9.41 2.93
CA ARG A 32 -0.89 -8.66 1.92
C ARG A 32 -0.90 -9.38 0.57
N ALA A 33 -0.65 -10.69 0.56
CA ALA A 33 -0.68 -11.48 -0.67
C ALA A 33 -2.07 -11.41 -1.33
N ALA A 34 -3.14 -11.57 -0.56
CA ALA A 34 -4.51 -11.46 -1.04
C ALA A 34 -4.80 -10.07 -1.64
N LEU A 35 -4.36 -8.99 -0.99
CA LEU A 35 -4.52 -7.63 -1.51
C LEU A 35 -3.73 -7.41 -2.81
N VAL A 36 -2.51 -7.97 -2.92
CA VAL A 36 -1.71 -7.88 -4.16
C VAL A 36 -2.38 -8.66 -5.29
N ILE A 37 -2.91 -9.86 -5.01
CA ILE A 37 -3.71 -10.62 -5.99
C ILE A 37 -4.94 -9.80 -6.41
N LEU A 38 -5.61 -9.16 -5.46
CA LEU A 38 -6.77 -8.31 -5.72
C LEU A 38 -6.45 -7.10 -6.60
N VAL A 39 -5.23 -6.54 -6.53
CA VAL A 39 -4.74 -5.50 -7.47
C VAL A 39 -4.68 -6.06 -8.89
N VAL A 40 -4.15 -7.28 -9.07
CA VAL A 40 -4.07 -7.92 -10.39
C VAL A 40 -5.47 -8.15 -10.94
N VAL A 41 -6.37 -8.73 -10.14
CA VAL A 41 -7.77 -8.95 -10.54
C VAL A 41 -8.48 -7.63 -10.85
N HIS A 42 -8.20 -6.55 -10.11
CA HIS A 42 -8.72 -5.21 -10.39
C HIS A 42 -8.35 -4.76 -11.80
N HIS A 43 -7.07 -4.83 -12.17
CA HIS A 43 -6.63 -4.39 -13.49
C HIS A 43 -7.15 -5.29 -14.62
N VAL A 44 -7.28 -6.60 -14.38
CA VAL A 44 -7.96 -7.52 -15.30
C VAL A 44 -9.41 -7.07 -15.51
N ALA A 45 -10.14 -6.74 -14.44
CA ALA A 45 -11.51 -6.24 -14.53
C ALA A 45 -11.61 -4.89 -15.25
N VAL A 46 -10.60 -4.01 -15.16
CA VAL A 46 -10.56 -2.76 -15.93
C VAL A 46 -10.39 -3.03 -17.42
N VAL A 47 -9.51 -3.98 -17.81
CA VAL A 47 -9.29 -4.37 -19.21
C VAL A 47 -10.55 -4.97 -19.83
N TYR A 48 -11.19 -5.94 -19.17
CA TYR A 48 -12.35 -6.66 -19.71
C TYR A 48 -13.70 -5.98 -19.44
N GLY A 49 -13.77 -5.14 -18.41
CA GLY A 49 -14.98 -4.41 -18.04
C GLY A 49 -15.15 -3.10 -18.81
N ALA A 50 -14.11 -2.64 -19.51
CA ALA A 50 -14.08 -1.37 -20.24
C ALA A 50 -14.55 -0.17 -19.40
N SER A 51 -14.33 -0.22 -18.09
CA SER A 51 -14.84 0.76 -17.14
C SER A 51 -14.05 2.06 -17.10
N ALA A 52 -12.80 2.02 -17.55
CA ALA A 52 -11.91 3.17 -17.66
C ALA A 52 -10.88 2.94 -18.77
N PRO A 53 -10.34 4.00 -19.40
CA PRO A 53 -9.21 3.89 -20.31
C PRO A 53 -8.02 3.21 -19.62
N TYR A 54 -7.46 2.20 -20.29
CA TYR A 54 -6.28 1.46 -19.83
C TYR A 54 -5.43 1.07 -21.03
N TYR A 55 -4.27 0.45 -20.81
CA TYR A 55 -3.29 0.13 -21.87
C TYR A 55 -3.84 -0.74 -23.02
N TYR A 56 -4.92 -1.46 -22.76
CA TYR A 56 -5.64 -2.29 -23.73
C TYR A 56 -7.06 -2.55 -23.17
N VAL A 57 -8.05 -2.64 -24.06
CA VAL A 57 -9.45 -2.91 -23.70
C VAL A 57 -10.00 -3.93 -24.69
N ASP A 58 -10.61 -5.00 -24.17
CA ASP A 58 -11.13 -6.11 -24.98
C ASP A 58 -12.25 -6.84 -24.23
N PRO A 59 -13.46 -6.99 -24.81
CA PRO A 59 -13.90 -6.48 -26.11
C PRO A 59 -14.02 -4.95 -26.13
N PRO A 60 -14.20 -4.32 -27.31
CA PRO A 60 -14.55 -2.91 -27.40
C PRO A 60 -15.69 -2.54 -26.42
N PRO A 61 -15.68 -1.33 -25.82
CA PRO A 61 -16.65 -0.94 -24.82
C PRO A 61 -18.09 -1.12 -25.32
N ALA A 62 -18.80 -2.09 -24.75
CA ALA A 62 -20.19 -2.39 -25.09
C ALA A 62 -20.98 -2.73 -23.81
N PRO A 63 -22.17 -2.13 -23.61
CA PRO A 63 -23.01 -2.44 -22.46
C PRO A 63 -23.37 -3.93 -22.43
N SER A 64 -22.99 -4.61 -21.36
CA SER A 64 -23.28 -6.02 -21.13
C SER A 64 -23.39 -6.30 -19.63
N LEU A 65 -24.09 -7.38 -19.26
CA LEU A 65 -24.14 -7.81 -17.85
C LEU A 65 -22.74 -8.06 -17.28
N ALA A 66 -21.84 -8.63 -18.10
CA ALA A 66 -20.44 -8.84 -17.72
C ALA A 66 -19.72 -7.51 -17.41
N SER A 67 -19.82 -6.52 -18.30
CA SER A 67 -19.22 -5.19 -18.09
C SER A 67 -19.77 -4.50 -16.84
N LEU A 68 -21.07 -4.67 -16.54
CA LEU A 68 -21.69 -4.11 -15.34
C LEU A 68 -21.15 -4.77 -14.06
N ILE A 69 -21.03 -6.10 -14.05
CA ILE A 69 -20.48 -6.85 -12.90
C ILE A 69 -19.03 -6.42 -12.65
N LEU A 70 -18.21 -6.35 -13.70
CA LEU A 70 -16.82 -5.92 -13.59
C LEU A 70 -16.70 -4.46 -13.15
N PHE A 71 -17.57 -3.58 -13.63
CA PHE A 71 -17.63 -2.19 -13.18
C PHE A 71 -17.99 -2.06 -11.70
N VAL A 72 -19.04 -2.75 -11.24
CA VAL A 72 -19.43 -2.78 -9.82
C VAL A 72 -18.30 -3.34 -8.96
N PHE A 73 -17.64 -4.41 -9.41
CA PHE A 73 -16.46 -4.95 -8.75
C PHE A 73 -15.34 -3.92 -8.65
N VAL A 74 -15.00 -3.22 -9.73
CA VAL A 74 -13.97 -2.18 -9.76
C VAL A 74 -14.30 -1.06 -8.77
N LEU A 75 -15.55 -0.55 -8.78
CA LEU A 75 -15.99 0.50 -7.86
C LEU A 75 -15.91 0.06 -6.40
N PHE A 76 -16.44 -1.12 -6.07
CA PHE A 76 -16.42 -1.66 -4.72
C PHE A 76 -14.99 -1.88 -4.25
N ASN A 77 -14.15 -2.51 -5.09
CA ASN A 77 -12.77 -2.79 -4.76
C ASN A 77 -11.99 -1.47 -4.53
N GLN A 78 -12.10 -0.51 -5.46
CA GLN A 78 -11.42 0.80 -5.40
C GLN A 78 -11.73 1.57 -4.11
N ALA A 79 -12.90 1.38 -3.51
CA ALA A 79 -13.33 2.09 -2.31
C ALA A 79 -12.46 1.80 -1.07
N TRP A 80 -11.77 0.65 -0.99
CA TRP A 80 -11.09 0.24 0.25
C TRP A 80 -9.69 -0.36 0.08
N PHE A 81 -9.43 -1.13 -0.99
CA PHE A 81 -8.24 -1.99 -1.05
C PHE A 81 -6.91 -1.22 -1.02
N MET A 82 -6.86 -0.07 -1.69
CA MET A 82 -5.69 0.82 -1.66
C MET A 82 -5.46 1.39 -0.26
N GLY A 83 -6.53 1.79 0.43
CA GLY A 83 -6.46 2.21 1.84
C GLY A 83 -5.89 1.11 2.73
N ALA A 84 -6.35 -0.13 2.57
CA ALA A 84 -5.83 -1.29 3.31
C ALA A 84 -4.33 -1.53 3.04
N LEU A 85 -3.89 -1.44 1.78
CA LEU A 85 -2.47 -1.53 1.41
C LEU A 85 -1.64 -0.41 2.07
N PHE A 86 -2.12 0.84 2.07
CA PHE A 86 -1.44 1.95 2.75
C PHE A 86 -1.39 1.75 4.28
N LEU A 87 -2.45 1.22 4.89
CA LEU A 87 -2.44 0.88 6.32
C LEU A 87 -1.39 -0.17 6.65
N LEU A 88 -1.33 -1.27 5.88
CA LEU A 88 -0.29 -2.28 6.07
C LEU A 88 1.11 -1.71 5.84
N ALA A 89 1.30 -0.88 4.82
CA ALA A 89 2.58 -0.25 4.54
C ALA A 89 3.00 0.71 5.68
N GLY A 90 2.06 1.47 6.22
CA GLY A 90 2.24 2.32 7.40
C GLY A 90 2.58 1.51 8.65
N TYR A 91 1.94 0.37 8.86
CA TYR A 91 2.20 -0.53 9.99
C TYR A 91 3.66 -1.00 10.06
N PHE A 92 4.24 -1.41 8.93
CA PHE A 92 5.63 -1.91 8.94
C PHE A 92 6.70 -0.82 8.83
N THR A 93 6.32 0.43 8.56
CA THR A 93 7.28 1.53 8.35
C THR A 93 8.03 1.93 9.62
N PRO A 94 7.37 2.13 10.78
CA PRO A 94 8.05 2.43 12.04
C PRO A 94 9.04 1.33 12.45
N ALA A 95 8.66 0.05 12.33
CA ALA A 95 9.52 -1.09 12.63
C ALA A 95 10.81 -1.08 11.79
N ALA A 96 10.67 -0.82 10.49
CA ALA A 96 11.81 -0.73 9.59
C ALA A 96 12.73 0.44 9.95
N TYR A 97 12.16 1.61 10.28
CA TYR A 97 12.89 2.80 10.71
C TYR A 97 13.65 2.57 12.01
N ASP A 98 12.99 2.03 13.03
CA ASP A 98 13.59 1.85 14.34
C ASP A 98 14.70 0.78 14.32
N ARG A 99 14.58 -0.26 13.48
CA ARG A 99 15.60 -1.30 13.33
C ARG A 99 16.81 -0.88 12.50
N LYS A 100 16.63 -0.07 11.45
CA LYS A 100 17.69 0.20 10.46
C LYS A 100 18.22 1.65 10.51
N GLY A 101 17.48 2.57 11.11
CA GLY A 101 17.74 4.00 11.04
C GLY A 101 17.40 4.63 9.68
N ALA A 102 17.32 5.96 9.65
CA ALA A 102 16.90 6.73 8.48
C ALA A 102 17.71 6.46 7.19
N PRO A 103 19.07 6.54 7.16
CA PRO A 103 19.80 6.45 5.90
C PRO A 103 19.65 5.08 5.23
N ARG A 104 19.62 4.01 6.04
CA ARG A 104 19.46 2.65 5.53
C ARG A 104 18.03 2.36 5.07
N VAL A 105 17.00 2.84 5.77
CA VAL A 105 15.62 2.75 5.27
C VAL A 105 15.44 3.54 3.99
N LEU A 106 15.99 4.76 3.92
CA LEU A 106 15.92 5.59 2.72
C LEU A 106 16.53 4.88 1.51
N LYS A 107 17.76 4.38 1.65
CA LYS A 107 18.44 3.60 0.61
C LYS A 107 17.62 2.38 0.20
N ASP A 108 17.14 1.58 1.16
CA ASP A 108 16.37 0.37 0.89
C ASP A 108 15.06 0.70 0.14
N ARG A 109 14.38 1.81 0.49
CA ARG A 109 13.14 2.25 -0.18
C ARG A 109 13.42 2.74 -1.59
N LEU A 110 14.45 3.56 -1.80
CA LEU A 110 14.81 4.05 -3.14
C LEU A 110 15.24 2.92 -4.08
N LEU A 111 16.01 1.95 -3.59
CA LEU A 111 16.44 0.80 -4.42
C LEU A 111 15.28 -0.14 -4.75
N ARG A 112 14.37 -0.38 -3.80
CA ARG A 112 13.27 -1.35 -3.99
C ARG A 112 12.01 -0.76 -4.62
N LEU A 113 11.79 0.54 -4.49
CA LEU A 113 10.60 1.23 -4.98
C LEU A 113 10.96 2.22 -6.10
N GLY A 114 11.99 3.05 -5.89
CA GLY A 114 12.40 4.08 -6.84
C GLY A 114 12.96 3.51 -8.15
N ILE A 115 13.91 2.57 -8.08
CA ILE A 115 14.48 1.95 -9.30
C ILE A 115 13.38 1.25 -10.12
N PRO A 116 12.55 0.35 -9.56
CA PRO A 116 11.46 -0.26 -10.33
C PRO A 116 10.46 0.75 -10.88
N LEU A 117 10.18 1.84 -10.15
CA LEU A 117 9.30 2.91 -10.61
C LEU A 117 9.88 3.59 -11.86
N ILE A 118 11.14 4.03 -11.82
CA ILE A 118 11.81 4.67 -12.97
C ILE A 118 11.86 3.69 -14.15
N PHE A 119 12.29 2.45 -13.90
CA PHE A 119 12.35 1.44 -14.95
C PHE A 119 10.98 1.22 -15.61
N PHE A 120 9.90 1.18 -14.82
CA PHE A 120 8.57 1.09 -15.39
C PHE A 120 8.21 2.35 -16.19
N MET A 121 8.37 3.55 -15.63
CA MET A 121 7.97 4.79 -16.29
C MET A 121 8.61 4.96 -17.69
N PHE A 122 9.87 4.60 -17.83
CA PHE A 122 10.61 4.79 -19.10
C PHE A 122 10.63 3.55 -20.00
N VAL A 123 10.46 2.35 -19.45
CA VAL A 123 10.58 1.11 -20.23
C VAL A 123 9.26 0.38 -20.30
N LEU A 124 8.78 -0.15 -19.16
CA LEU A 124 7.61 -1.03 -19.16
C LEU A 124 6.31 -0.30 -19.51
N GLY A 125 6.10 0.92 -19.02
CA GLY A 125 4.93 1.75 -19.29
C GLY A 125 4.73 1.97 -20.79
N PRO A 126 5.71 2.57 -21.50
CA PRO A 126 5.64 2.73 -22.95
C PRO A 126 5.47 1.41 -23.72
N ILE A 127 6.12 0.33 -23.29
CA ILE A 127 5.92 -1.01 -23.88
C ILE A 127 4.48 -1.50 -23.68
N THR A 128 3.92 -1.36 -22.48
CA THR A 128 2.52 -1.74 -22.23
C THR A 128 1.53 -0.87 -23.02
N ALA A 129 1.88 0.40 -23.26
CA ALA A 129 1.08 1.33 -24.04
C ALA A 129 1.06 1.04 -25.54
N ILE A 130 1.82 0.05 -26.04
CA ILE A 130 1.70 -0.44 -27.42
C ILE A 130 0.26 -0.90 -27.71
N GLY A 131 -0.44 -1.45 -26.70
CA GLY A 131 -1.85 -1.84 -26.83
C GLY A 131 -2.79 -0.69 -27.23
N LEU A 132 -2.42 0.57 -26.97
CA LEU A 132 -3.20 1.75 -27.34
C LEU A 132 -3.25 2.00 -28.86
N PHE A 133 -2.31 1.43 -29.62
CA PHE A 133 -2.24 1.52 -31.08
C PHE A 133 -2.97 0.36 -31.77
N LEU A 134 -3.33 -0.69 -31.03
CA LEU A 134 -3.83 -1.94 -31.61
C LEU A 134 -5.35 -1.93 -31.77
N PRO A 135 -5.88 -2.57 -32.83
CA PRO A 135 -7.30 -2.89 -32.93
C PRO A 135 -7.73 -3.86 -31.80
N PRO A 136 -9.02 -3.99 -31.46
CA PRO A 136 -10.20 -3.45 -32.17
C PRO A 136 -10.60 -2.00 -31.79
N ALA A 137 -10.05 -1.44 -30.72
CA ALA A 137 -10.42 -0.11 -30.23
C ALA A 137 -9.17 0.74 -29.91
N PRO A 138 -8.42 1.21 -30.94
CA PRO A 138 -7.22 1.99 -30.71
C PRO A 138 -7.57 3.34 -30.08
N VAL A 139 -6.88 3.68 -29.00
CA VAL A 139 -6.99 5.00 -28.34
C VAL A 139 -6.14 6.03 -29.10
N ILE A 140 -5.01 5.59 -29.68
CA ILE A 140 -4.13 6.42 -30.50
C ILE A 140 -4.38 6.04 -31.97
N PRO A 141 -5.13 6.84 -32.74
CA PRO A 141 -5.61 6.47 -34.08
C PRO A 141 -4.53 6.69 -35.17
N ILE A 142 -3.30 6.25 -34.92
CA ILE A 142 -2.20 6.25 -35.88
C ILE A 142 -1.57 4.86 -35.94
N ALA A 143 -1.00 4.49 -37.10
CA ALA A 143 -0.34 3.20 -37.26
C ALA A 143 0.87 3.08 -36.31
N LEU A 144 1.04 1.91 -35.69
CA LEU A 144 2.23 1.57 -34.92
C LEU A 144 3.43 1.41 -35.87
N THR A 145 4.20 2.48 -36.03
CA THR A 145 5.50 2.48 -36.70
C THR A 145 6.56 2.93 -35.72
N TRP A 146 7.83 2.62 -36.00
CA TRP A 146 8.96 3.08 -35.17
C TRP A 146 8.97 4.60 -34.99
N GLU A 147 8.73 5.33 -36.07
CA GLU A 147 8.65 6.80 -36.05
C GLU A 147 7.49 7.31 -35.18
N ASN A 148 6.27 6.78 -35.39
CA ASN A 148 5.10 7.19 -34.63
C ASN A 148 5.22 6.85 -33.15
N PHE A 149 5.80 5.70 -32.81
CA PHE A 149 6.05 5.31 -31.43
C PHE A 149 6.97 6.30 -30.73
N TRP A 150 8.12 6.64 -31.31
CA TRP A 150 9.05 7.60 -30.70
C TRP A 150 8.52 9.03 -30.66
N ARG A 151 7.64 9.40 -31.61
CA ARG A 151 6.96 10.69 -31.59
C ARG A 151 6.02 10.83 -30.37
N VAL A 152 5.32 9.77 -30.00
CA VAL A 152 4.35 9.76 -28.89
C VAL A 152 4.99 9.30 -27.56
N TYR A 153 6.17 8.66 -27.61
CA TYR A 153 6.84 8.10 -26.43
C TYR A 153 6.91 9.04 -25.22
N PRO A 154 7.24 10.34 -25.35
CA PRO A 154 7.23 11.26 -24.20
C PRO A 154 5.89 11.34 -23.48
N ASP A 155 4.78 11.22 -24.20
CA ASP A 155 3.42 11.23 -23.65
C ASP A 155 3.02 9.89 -23.02
N LEU A 156 3.78 8.82 -23.30
CA LEU A 156 3.58 7.49 -22.72
C LEU A 156 4.36 7.30 -21.40
N ILE A 157 5.24 8.24 -21.05
CA ILE A 157 6.02 8.19 -19.81
C ILE A 157 5.09 8.55 -18.66
N GLY A 158 4.83 7.57 -17.80
CA GLY A 158 3.85 7.73 -16.74
C GLY A 158 3.98 6.77 -15.59
N LEU A 159 3.38 7.11 -14.45
CA LEU A 159 3.39 6.27 -13.25
C LEU A 159 2.63 4.95 -13.46
N GLY A 160 1.57 4.99 -14.28
CA GLY A 160 0.71 3.83 -14.53
C GLY A 160 0.26 3.13 -13.24
N PRO A 161 0.16 1.80 -13.21
CA PRO A 161 -0.22 1.02 -12.03
C PRO A 161 0.74 1.16 -10.83
N LEU A 162 1.96 1.66 -11.05
CA LEU A 162 2.94 1.90 -9.99
C LEU A 162 2.75 3.23 -9.27
N TRP A 163 1.68 3.99 -9.55
CA TRP A 163 1.30 5.18 -8.79
C TRP A 163 1.26 4.90 -7.27
N PHE A 164 0.83 3.70 -6.85
CA PHE A 164 0.84 3.29 -5.44
C PHE A 164 2.24 3.31 -4.86
N VAL A 165 3.20 2.77 -5.60
CA VAL A 165 4.61 2.67 -5.18
C VAL A 165 5.22 4.07 -5.08
N ALA A 166 4.90 4.96 -6.02
CA ALA A 166 5.32 6.36 -5.99
C ALA A 166 4.78 7.08 -4.73
N LEU A 167 3.48 6.97 -4.46
CA LEU A 167 2.90 7.61 -3.27
C LEU A 167 3.40 6.98 -1.96
N LEU A 168 3.60 5.67 -1.95
CA LEU A 168 4.18 4.98 -0.80
C LEU A 168 5.62 5.45 -0.54
N LEU A 169 6.39 5.72 -1.59
CA LEU A 169 7.71 6.33 -1.46
C LEU A 169 7.57 7.72 -0.81
N VAL A 170 6.68 8.58 -1.30
CA VAL A 170 6.41 9.91 -0.72
C VAL A 170 6.04 9.81 0.77
N PHE A 171 5.11 8.95 1.15
CA PHE A 171 4.71 8.78 2.56
C PHE A 171 5.84 8.23 3.42
N SER A 172 6.64 7.31 2.89
CA SER A 172 7.81 6.77 3.58
C SER A 172 8.87 7.86 3.82
N LEU A 173 9.15 8.69 2.82
CA LEU A 173 10.06 9.83 2.92
C LEU A 173 9.53 10.87 3.91
N GLY A 174 8.24 11.19 3.85
CA GLY A 174 7.58 12.09 4.80
C GLY A 174 7.69 11.59 6.24
N TYR A 175 7.48 10.29 6.47
CA TYR A 175 7.66 9.69 7.80
C TYR A 175 9.11 9.76 8.29
N ILE A 176 10.09 9.50 7.41
CA ILE A 176 11.52 9.62 7.73
C ILE A 176 11.85 11.07 8.10
N ALA A 177 11.43 12.04 7.29
CA ALA A 177 11.65 13.46 7.54
C ALA A 177 11.02 13.90 8.87
N TRP A 178 9.76 13.53 9.11
CA TRP A 178 9.07 13.78 10.37
C TRP A 178 9.83 13.24 11.59
N ARG A 179 10.33 11.99 11.51
CA ARG A 179 11.10 11.35 12.60
C ARG A 179 12.45 12.03 12.84
N GLN A 180 13.05 12.63 11.81
CA GLN A 180 14.29 13.39 11.97
C GLN A 180 14.03 14.76 12.63
N LEU A 181 12.92 15.41 12.30
CA LEU A 181 12.55 16.73 12.86
C LEU A 181 12.10 16.64 14.33
N VAL A 182 11.30 15.64 14.70
CA VAL A 182 10.77 15.47 16.07
C VAL A 182 11.79 14.81 17.03
N GLY A 183 12.97 14.43 16.51
CA GLY A 183 14.06 13.85 17.28
C GLY A 183 13.89 12.36 17.60
N HIS A 184 14.99 11.75 18.06
CA HIS A 184 15.11 10.32 18.33
C HIS A 184 14.42 9.85 19.63
N GLY A 185 13.71 10.74 20.33
CA GLY A 185 13.29 10.59 21.73
C GLY A 185 12.27 9.48 22.04
N ARG A 186 11.84 8.70 21.04
CA ARG A 186 10.98 7.51 21.23
C ARG A 186 11.48 6.36 20.37
N ARG A 187 12.73 5.94 20.59
CA ARG A 187 13.22 4.64 20.13
C ARG A 187 12.44 3.55 20.89
N GLY A 188 11.62 2.80 20.17
CA GLY A 188 11.41 1.39 20.50
C GLY A 188 10.31 1.00 21.49
N GLU A 189 9.61 1.90 22.18
CA GLU A 189 8.53 1.44 23.07
C GLU A 189 7.21 1.29 22.30
N GLN A 190 6.87 0.04 21.97
CA GLN A 190 5.49 -0.35 21.73
C GLN A 190 4.75 -0.26 23.06
N SER A 191 3.66 0.49 23.09
CA SER A 191 2.76 0.54 24.25
C SER A 191 1.57 -0.35 23.95
N THR A 192 1.26 -1.30 24.81
CA THR A 192 0.04 -2.11 24.71
C THR A 192 -1.17 -1.24 25.06
N ALA A 193 -1.67 -0.51 24.07
CA ALA A 193 -2.85 0.33 24.23
C ALA A 193 -4.07 -0.39 23.66
N ALA A 194 -5.21 -0.26 24.35
CA ALA A 194 -6.45 -0.84 23.88
C ALA A 194 -6.76 -0.35 22.44
N PRO A 195 -7.27 -1.23 21.57
CA PRO A 195 -7.70 -0.85 20.23
C PRO A 195 -8.82 0.21 20.30
N PRO A 196 -9.01 1.02 19.24
CA PRO A 196 -10.03 2.05 19.22
C PRO A 196 -11.43 1.44 19.43
N ARG A 197 -12.23 2.09 20.27
CA ARG A 197 -13.62 1.70 20.51
C ARG A 197 -14.50 2.08 19.31
N LEU A 198 -15.64 1.40 19.14
CA LEU A 198 -16.64 1.67 18.10
C LEU A 198 -16.95 3.16 17.84
N PRO A 199 -17.18 4.04 18.85
CA PRO A 199 -17.46 5.45 18.59
C PRO A 199 -16.27 6.20 17.97
N ALA A 200 -15.03 5.84 18.32
CA ALA A 200 -13.85 6.44 17.70
C ALA A 200 -13.71 6.01 16.23
N ILE A 201 -14.08 4.76 15.91
CA ILE A 201 -14.12 4.27 14.53
C ILE A 201 -15.22 5.01 13.74
N ALA A 202 -16.42 5.15 14.31
CA ALA A 202 -17.52 5.88 13.68
C ALA A 202 -17.15 7.35 13.43
N LEU A 203 -16.54 8.02 14.41
CA LEU A 203 -16.05 9.39 14.26
C LEU A 203 -14.99 9.50 13.17
N PHE A 204 -14.05 8.55 13.11
CA PHE A 204 -13.04 8.50 12.05
C PHE A 204 -13.67 8.34 10.66
N ILE A 205 -14.68 7.46 10.52
CA ILE A 205 -15.40 7.24 9.27
C ILE A 205 -16.09 8.53 8.82
N VAL A 206 -16.83 9.19 9.73
CA VAL A 206 -17.53 10.45 9.43
C VAL A 206 -16.53 11.56 9.05
N ALA A 207 -15.45 11.70 9.80
CA ALA A 207 -14.41 12.69 9.52
C ALA A 207 -13.73 12.43 8.17
N LEU A 208 -13.43 11.17 7.87
CA LEU A 208 -12.83 10.77 6.60
C LEU A 208 -13.79 11.00 5.43
N ALA A 209 -15.08 10.67 5.60
CA ALA A 209 -16.10 10.92 4.60
C ALA A 209 -16.23 12.43 4.30
N ALA A 210 -16.29 13.27 5.34
CA ALA A 210 -16.33 14.72 5.21
C ALA A 210 -15.07 15.27 4.52
N ALA A 211 -13.88 14.86 4.96
CA ALA A 211 -12.62 15.30 4.35
C ALA A 211 -12.51 14.86 2.87
N SER A 212 -12.95 13.64 2.56
CA SER A 212 -12.97 13.13 1.18
C SER A 212 -13.98 13.88 0.32
N TYR A 213 -15.15 14.23 0.87
CA TYR A 213 -16.14 15.05 0.17
C TYR A 213 -15.62 16.46 -0.12
N LEU A 214 -15.04 17.14 0.87
CA LEU A 214 -14.44 18.46 0.69
C LEU A 214 -13.29 18.45 -0.32
N MET A 215 -12.43 17.43 -0.27
CA MET A 215 -11.35 17.27 -1.25
C MET A 215 -11.90 17.12 -2.67
N ARG A 216 -13.04 16.45 -2.85
CA ARG A 216 -13.69 16.27 -4.16
C ARG A 216 -14.33 17.54 -4.71
N ILE A 217 -14.66 18.51 -3.87
CA ILE A 217 -15.10 19.84 -4.32
C ILE A 217 -13.94 20.59 -4.99
N VAL A 218 -12.74 20.50 -4.41
CA VAL A 218 -11.54 21.17 -4.93
C VAL A 218 -10.90 20.40 -6.08
N VAL A 219 -10.85 19.08 -5.99
CA VAL A 219 -10.30 18.18 -7.00
C VAL A 219 -11.40 17.23 -7.47
N PRO A 220 -12.15 17.62 -8.53
CA PRO A 220 -13.18 16.76 -9.11
C PRO A 220 -12.62 15.40 -9.54
N MET A 221 -13.47 14.38 -9.49
CA MET A 221 -13.12 13.06 -10.03
C MET A 221 -12.77 13.16 -11.52
N GLY A 222 -11.72 12.47 -11.96
CA GLY A 222 -11.26 12.48 -13.35
C GLY A 222 -10.11 13.45 -13.66
N ARG A 223 -9.68 14.29 -12.70
CA ARG A 223 -8.45 15.08 -12.83
C ARG A 223 -7.25 14.25 -12.39
N THR A 224 -6.42 13.86 -13.35
CA THR A 224 -5.12 13.22 -13.10
C THR A 224 -4.04 14.30 -12.96
N VAL A 225 -3.05 14.03 -12.12
CA VAL A 225 -1.84 14.85 -11.99
C VAL A 225 -0.66 13.90 -12.09
N LEU A 226 0.18 14.03 -13.13
CA LEU A 226 1.32 13.13 -13.37
C LEU A 226 0.92 11.63 -13.36
N ASP A 227 -0.18 11.27 -14.04
CA ASP A 227 -0.77 9.92 -14.07
C ASP A 227 -1.21 9.34 -12.71
N PHE A 228 -1.23 10.17 -11.67
CA PHE A 228 -1.90 9.79 -10.44
C PHE A 228 -3.42 9.76 -10.68
N PRO A 229 -4.12 8.64 -10.39
CA PRO A 229 -5.51 8.45 -10.80
C PRO A 229 -6.45 9.58 -10.35
N THR A 230 -6.28 10.08 -9.12
CA THR A 230 -6.85 11.34 -8.64
C THR A 230 -6.40 11.63 -7.22
N LEU A 231 -6.04 12.89 -6.93
CA LEU A 231 -5.72 13.34 -5.57
C LEU A 231 -6.93 13.31 -4.61
N ALA A 232 -8.15 13.07 -5.13
CA ALA A 232 -9.35 12.97 -4.32
C ALA A 232 -9.30 11.86 -3.26
N TYR A 233 -8.51 10.79 -3.47
CA TYR A 233 -8.33 9.70 -2.50
C TYR A 233 -7.21 9.95 -1.48
N LEU A 234 -6.46 11.05 -1.60
CA LEU A 234 -5.33 11.36 -0.72
C LEU A 234 -5.71 11.37 0.78
N PRO A 235 -6.86 11.93 1.22
CA PRO A 235 -7.27 11.88 2.62
C PRO A 235 -7.37 10.44 3.15
N GLN A 236 -7.90 9.51 2.36
CA GLN A 236 -7.99 8.10 2.73
C GLN A 236 -6.61 7.47 2.79
N TYR A 237 -5.78 7.64 1.76
CA TYR A 237 -4.47 7.00 1.70
C TYR A 237 -3.53 7.46 2.82
N LEU A 238 -3.48 8.76 3.07
CA LEU A 238 -2.66 9.34 4.13
C LEU A 238 -3.17 8.92 5.51
N SER A 239 -4.49 9.02 5.76
CA SER A 239 -5.05 8.66 7.07
C SER A 239 -4.85 7.18 7.39
N PHE A 240 -5.03 6.28 6.42
CA PHE A 240 -4.79 4.85 6.61
C PHE A 240 -3.31 4.55 6.83
N PHE A 241 -2.39 5.20 6.11
CA PHE A 241 -0.95 5.08 6.36
C PHE A 241 -0.58 5.52 7.78
N VAL A 242 -1.09 6.67 8.23
CA VAL A 242 -0.87 7.17 9.61
C VAL A 242 -1.50 6.25 10.66
N LEU A 243 -2.71 5.75 10.42
CA LEU A 243 -3.34 4.75 11.28
C LEU A 243 -2.50 3.48 11.37
N GLY A 244 -1.91 3.03 10.27
CA GLY A 244 -0.96 1.92 10.26
C GLY A 244 0.23 2.19 11.18
N VAL A 245 0.85 3.38 11.06
CA VAL A 245 1.95 3.82 11.94
C VAL A 245 1.55 3.78 13.41
N ILE A 246 0.36 4.29 13.75
CA ILE A 246 -0.19 4.29 15.12
C ILE A 246 -0.46 2.86 15.59
N ALA A 247 -1.06 2.03 14.74
CA ALA A 247 -1.40 0.65 15.02
C ALA A 247 -0.16 -0.18 15.36
N TRP A 248 0.98 0.07 14.71
CA TRP A 248 2.24 -0.58 15.06
C TRP A 248 2.78 -0.14 16.42
N ARG A 249 2.72 1.17 16.70
CA ARG A 249 3.19 1.74 17.98
C ARG A 249 2.34 1.26 19.16
N ARG A 250 1.08 0.91 18.90
CA ARG A 250 0.12 0.43 19.89
C ARG A 250 -0.15 -1.07 19.87
N ASP A 251 0.56 -1.81 19.01
CA ASP A 251 0.43 -3.25 18.80
C ASP A 251 -1.01 -3.74 18.49
N TRP A 252 -1.81 -2.90 17.84
CA TRP A 252 -3.24 -3.16 17.64
C TRP A 252 -3.52 -4.46 16.89
N LEU A 253 -2.73 -4.84 15.89
CA LEU A 253 -2.98 -6.07 15.12
C LEU A 253 -2.82 -7.36 15.95
N ARG A 254 -2.10 -7.32 17.07
CA ARG A 254 -1.99 -8.46 18.00
C ARG A 254 -3.08 -8.44 19.06
N THR A 255 -3.59 -7.27 19.43
CA THR A 255 -4.55 -7.09 20.53
C THR A 255 -6.00 -6.93 20.07
N LEU A 256 -6.25 -6.85 18.76
CA LEU A 256 -7.59 -6.67 18.22
C LEU A 256 -8.46 -7.93 18.43
N PRO A 257 -9.65 -7.80 19.06
CA PRO A 257 -10.53 -8.95 19.27
C PRO A 257 -11.15 -9.40 17.95
N THR A 258 -11.17 -10.72 17.71
CA THR A 258 -11.73 -11.34 16.49
C THR A 258 -13.17 -10.92 16.20
N ARG A 259 -13.97 -10.65 17.24
CA ARG A 259 -15.35 -10.16 17.11
C ARG A 259 -15.46 -8.84 16.35
N LEU A 260 -14.49 -7.94 16.52
CA LEU A 260 -14.51 -6.64 15.82
C LEU A 260 -14.28 -6.82 14.32
N GLY A 261 -13.50 -7.83 13.91
CA GLY A 261 -13.35 -8.22 12.52
C GLY A 261 -14.66 -8.72 11.90
N TRP A 262 -15.39 -9.60 12.61
CA TRP A 262 -16.69 -10.10 12.14
C TRP A 262 -17.78 -9.04 12.11
N VAL A 263 -17.84 -8.16 13.11
CA VAL A 263 -18.77 -7.02 13.11
C VAL A 263 -18.45 -6.06 11.97
N GLY A 264 -17.17 -5.77 11.73
CA GLY A 264 -16.74 -4.96 10.59
C GLY A 264 -17.11 -5.59 9.24
N LEU A 265 -16.92 -6.90 9.09
CA LEU A 265 -17.33 -7.64 7.90
C LEU A 265 -18.85 -7.58 7.69
N GLY A 266 -19.64 -7.79 8.74
CA GLY A 266 -21.10 -7.75 8.67
C GLY A 266 -21.70 -6.37 8.42
N ILE A 267 -20.97 -5.28 8.71
CA ILE A 267 -21.37 -3.91 8.38
C ILE A 267 -20.96 -3.53 6.95
N ALA A 268 -19.92 -4.17 6.40
CA ALA A 268 -19.36 -3.87 5.09
C ALA A 268 -20.06 -4.60 3.92
N VAL A 269 -20.83 -5.65 4.21
CA VAL A 269 -21.65 -6.43 3.26
C VAL A 269 -23.10 -5.97 3.37
#